data_AF-A0A5B7TI71-F1
#
_entry.id   AF-A0A5B7TI71-F1
#
_cell.length_a   1.000
_cell.length_b   1.000
_cell.length_c   1.000
_cell.angle_alpha   90.00
_cell.angle_beta   90.00
_cell.angle_gamma   90.00
#
_symmetry.space_group_name_H-M   'P 1'
#
loop_
_entity.id
_entity.type
_entity.pdbx_description
1 polymer ?
#
loop_
_entity_poly.entity_id
_entity_poly.type
_entity_poly.pdbx_seq_one_letter_code
_entity_poly.pdbx_strand_id
1 'polypeptide(L)'
;MCKSLNKISYPRCHSSNLYRFGKDKAGNQKYQCKDCRRQFTLEDYRGKKNRVLRGYPRCPVCGSGTYLHHDYEYYSHYTCNSKKCGHSIYVAKPINIPSASCELIKGKTDFKRMRFPLFLILTALNLYYLNGSSTRRISQFFKLTYNVKVSHVTIASWCKKFAPIFLSIANRLTENLDLSASDEWHADETVVFINGKKHYLWLIIDSETRMVLGFNLSPSRDASQAFSLFKSASKFGCPSAIVTDRLGSYNLATKTIFNSSKHIKVQSFKDDISNNLLEAFNDTFKDWYKRKRGFKSFESANTLIAMFIFHYNFLRPHYSLNNLTPAQVAGILIDEKNINNWLLSA
;
A
#
# COMPACT_ATOMS: atom_id res chain seq x y z
N MET A 1 -49.31 -21.90 -43.35
CA MET A 1 -48.05 -22.62 -43.67
C MET A 1 -47.63 -23.45 -42.46
N CYS A 2 -47.94 -24.74 -42.48
CA CYS A 2 -47.56 -25.71 -41.44
C CYS A 2 -46.05 -25.93 -41.44
N LYS A 3 -45.37 -25.61 -40.33
CA LYS A 3 -43.97 -26.03 -40.12
C LYS A 3 -43.95 -27.53 -39.82
N SER A 4 -43.25 -28.28 -40.68
CA SER A 4 -43.01 -29.71 -40.55
C SER A 4 -42.37 -30.08 -39.20
N LEU A 5 -43.02 -30.97 -38.45
CA LEU A 5 -42.45 -31.60 -37.26
C LEU A 5 -41.28 -32.50 -37.66
N ASN A 6 -40.06 -32.17 -37.24
CA ASN A 6 -38.91 -33.06 -37.37
C ASN A 6 -39.22 -34.39 -36.65
N LYS A 7 -39.28 -35.49 -37.40
CA LYS A 7 -39.42 -36.86 -36.85
C LYS A 7 -38.15 -37.20 -36.07
N ILE A 8 -38.26 -37.19 -34.74
CA ILE A 8 -37.18 -37.58 -33.82
C ILE A 8 -36.97 -39.10 -33.93
N SER A 9 -35.75 -39.54 -34.22
CA SER A 9 -35.36 -40.95 -34.28
C SER A 9 -34.12 -41.23 -33.41
N TYR A 10 -33.97 -42.47 -32.94
CA TYR A 10 -32.81 -42.85 -32.12
C TYR A 10 -31.53 -42.84 -32.96
N PRO A 11 -30.46 -42.11 -32.60
CA PRO A 11 -29.30 -41.91 -33.47
C PRO A 11 -28.53 -43.18 -33.84
N ARG A 12 -28.64 -44.26 -33.04
CA ARG A 12 -27.87 -45.50 -33.26
C ARG A 12 -28.64 -46.63 -33.94
N CYS A 13 -29.96 -46.67 -33.81
CA CYS A 13 -30.79 -47.73 -34.41
C CYS A 13 -31.86 -47.17 -35.34
N HIS A 14 -31.88 -45.85 -35.53
CA HIS A 14 -32.77 -45.07 -36.40
C HIS A 14 -34.27 -45.31 -36.22
N SER A 15 -34.67 -46.02 -35.16
CA SER A 15 -36.07 -46.23 -34.82
C SER A 15 -36.72 -44.91 -34.41
N SER A 16 -37.90 -44.65 -34.97
CA SER A 16 -38.80 -43.56 -34.58
C SER A 16 -39.74 -43.95 -33.43
N ASN A 17 -39.66 -45.19 -32.92
CA ASN A 17 -40.51 -45.70 -31.85
C ASN A 17 -39.96 -45.31 -30.47
N LEU A 18 -40.12 -44.04 -30.14
CA LEU A 18 -39.57 -43.42 -28.93
C LEU A 18 -40.67 -43.06 -27.93
N TYR A 19 -40.37 -43.15 -26.63
CA TYR A 19 -41.21 -42.56 -25.59
C TYR A 19 -40.41 -41.67 -24.64
N ARG A 20 -41.09 -40.70 -24.03
CA ARG A 20 -40.49 -39.75 -23.08
C ARG A 20 -40.14 -40.49 -21.80
N PHE A 21 -38.86 -40.49 -21.44
CA PHE A 21 -38.32 -41.18 -20.28
C PHE A 21 -37.76 -40.17 -19.26
N GLY A 22 -38.63 -39.27 -18.80
CA GLY A 22 -38.26 -38.23 -17.84
C GLY A 22 -37.26 -37.19 -18.37
N LYS A 23 -36.58 -36.50 -17.46
CA LYS A 23 -35.55 -35.49 -17.77
C LYS A 23 -34.19 -35.91 -17.21
N ASP A 24 -33.11 -35.44 -17.82
CA ASP A 24 -31.77 -35.63 -17.26
C ASP A 24 -31.47 -34.64 -16.11
N LYS A 25 -30.28 -34.72 -15.52
CA LYS A 25 -29.84 -33.82 -14.44
C LYS A 25 -29.70 -32.35 -14.88
N ALA A 26 -29.72 -32.08 -16.18
CA ALA A 26 -29.68 -30.74 -16.75
C ALA A 26 -31.08 -30.20 -17.10
N GLY A 27 -32.14 -31.01 -16.90
CA GLY A 27 -33.52 -30.65 -17.21
C GLY A 27 -33.94 -30.96 -18.65
N ASN A 28 -33.05 -31.56 -19.45
CA ASN A 28 -33.31 -31.89 -20.84
C ASN A 28 -34.17 -33.14 -20.96
N GLN A 29 -35.08 -33.15 -21.94
CA GLN A 29 -35.98 -34.28 -22.16
C GLN A 29 -35.20 -35.53 -22.61
N LYS A 30 -35.30 -36.60 -21.83
CA LYS A 30 -34.78 -37.92 -22.20
C LYS A 30 -35.81 -38.69 -23.00
N TYR A 31 -35.33 -39.41 -24.00
CA TYR A 31 -36.11 -40.34 -24.81
C TYR A 31 -35.52 -41.74 -24.68
N GLN A 32 -36.39 -42.75 -24.57
CA GLN A 32 -35.98 -44.15 -24.64
C GLN A 32 -36.59 -44.79 -25.90
N CYS A 33 -35.75 -45.48 -26.66
CA CYS A 33 -36.19 -46.27 -27.80
C CYS A 33 -36.85 -47.56 -27.30
N LYS A 34 -38.05 -47.88 -27.77
CA LYS A 34 -38.75 -49.11 -27.36
C LYS A 34 -38.10 -50.38 -27.92
N ASP A 35 -37.46 -50.28 -29.09
CA ASP A 35 -36.92 -51.45 -29.79
C ASP A 35 -35.56 -51.88 -29.22
N CYS A 36 -34.69 -50.94 -28.86
CA CYS A 36 -33.37 -51.24 -28.30
C CYS A 36 -33.23 -50.93 -26.80
N ARG A 37 -34.29 -50.40 -26.17
CA ARG A 37 -34.36 -49.98 -24.75
C ARG A 37 -33.27 -49.00 -24.30
N ARG A 38 -32.52 -48.39 -25.21
CA ARG A 38 -31.48 -47.41 -24.88
C ARG A 38 -32.04 -45.99 -24.81
N GLN A 39 -31.44 -45.19 -23.94
CA GLN A 39 -31.83 -43.80 -23.70
C GLN A 39 -30.90 -42.84 -24.43
N PHE A 40 -31.40 -41.66 -24.78
CA PHE A 40 -30.62 -40.54 -25.29
C PHE A 40 -31.32 -39.20 -25.00
N THR A 41 -30.57 -38.11 -25.13
CA THR A 41 -31.06 -36.73 -25.18
C THR A 41 -30.74 -36.17 -26.56
N LEU A 42 -31.59 -35.27 -27.08
CA LEU A 42 -31.34 -34.63 -28.38
C LEU A 42 -30.26 -33.55 -28.30
N GLU A 43 -30.05 -33.00 -27.10
CA GLU A 43 -28.95 -32.10 -26.83
C GLU A 43 -27.80 -32.88 -26.21
N ASP A 44 -26.70 -32.96 -26.96
CA ASP A 44 -25.42 -33.46 -26.47
C ASP A 44 -24.86 -32.41 -25.50
N TYR A 45 -24.98 -32.64 -24.19
CA TYR A 45 -24.32 -31.80 -23.19
C TYR A 45 -22.82 -32.11 -23.16
N ARG A 46 -22.11 -31.79 -24.25
CA ARG A 46 -20.63 -31.64 -24.26
C ARG A 46 -20.21 -30.23 -23.86
N GLY A 47 -21.03 -29.56 -23.04
CA GLY A 47 -20.56 -28.43 -22.26
C GLY A 47 -19.62 -28.97 -21.19
N LYS A 48 -18.30 -28.88 -21.43
CA LYS A 48 -17.37 -28.62 -20.33
C LYS A 48 -17.98 -27.45 -19.57
N LYS A 49 -18.72 -27.70 -18.50
CA LYS A 49 -18.99 -26.65 -17.52
C LYS A 49 -17.60 -26.24 -17.09
N ASN A 50 -17.13 -25.11 -17.60
CA ASN A 50 -16.23 -24.27 -16.83
C ASN A 50 -16.98 -24.05 -15.52
N ARG A 51 -16.80 -24.97 -14.56
CA ARG A 51 -17.16 -24.75 -13.18
C ARG A 51 -16.24 -23.60 -12.79
N VAL A 52 -16.75 -22.40 -12.97
CA VAL A 52 -16.30 -21.24 -12.23
C VAL A 52 -16.63 -21.61 -10.79
N LEU A 53 -15.65 -22.19 -10.09
CA LEU A 53 -15.67 -22.29 -8.64
C LEU A 53 -15.82 -20.85 -8.16
N ARG A 54 -17.04 -20.45 -7.77
CA ARG A 54 -17.28 -19.11 -7.26
C ARG A 54 -16.42 -18.95 -6.00
N GLY A 55 -15.36 -18.14 -6.10
CA GLY A 55 -14.60 -17.63 -4.95
C GLY A 55 -13.12 -17.96 -4.90
N TYR A 56 -12.61 -19.00 -5.57
CA TYR A 56 -11.19 -19.39 -5.45
C TYR A 56 -10.38 -18.97 -6.69
N PRO A 57 -9.17 -18.39 -6.51
CA PRO A 57 -8.34 -17.95 -7.62
C PRO A 57 -7.91 -19.14 -8.49
N ARG A 58 -7.70 -18.92 -9.78
CA ARG A 58 -7.06 -19.92 -10.65
C ARG A 58 -5.56 -19.87 -10.47
N CYS A 59 -4.89 -21.00 -10.71
CA CYS A 59 -3.43 -21.02 -10.70
C CYS A 59 -2.88 -20.16 -11.83
N PRO A 60 -2.05 -19.14 -11.55
CA PRO A 60 -1.51 -18.26 -12.59
C PRO A 60 -0.52 -18.99 -13.51
N VAL A 61 0.10 -20.08 -13.04
CA VAL A 61 1.09 -20.83 -13.81
C VAL A 61 0.47 -21.84 -14.77
N CYS A 62 -0.56 -22.58 -14.34
CA CYS A 62 -1.10 -23.71 -15.13
C CYS A 62 -2.61 -23.66 -15.37
N GLY A 63 -3.31 -22.61 -14.91
CA GLY A 63 -4.76 -22.44 -15.06
C GLY A 63 -5.65 -23.44 -14.29
N SER A 64 -5.04 -24.40 -13.59
CA SER A 64 -5.77 -25.38 -12.79
C SER A 64 -6.55 -24.72 -11.66
N GLY A 65 -7.61 -25.39 -11.21
CA GLY A 65 -8.31 -24.98 -10.00
C GLY A 65 -7.40 -25.05 -8.77
N THR A 66 -7.75 -24.30 -7.73
CA THR A 66 -7.02 -24.26 -6.47
C THR A 66 -7.92 -24.72 -5.33
N TYR A 67 -7.32 -25.00 -4.18
CA TYR A 67 -8.02 -25.24 -2.92
C TYR A 67 -7.44 -24.33 -1.84
N LEU A 68 -8.27 -23.95 -0.87
CA LEU A 68 -7.84 -23.20 0.31
C LEU A 68 -6.98 -24.12 1.19
N HIS A 69 -5.71 -23.77 1.36
CA HIS A 69 -4.77 -24.51 2.19
C HIS A 69 -4.81 -23.98 3.64
N HIS A 70 -4.69 -22.66 3.81
CA HIS A 70 -4.86 -21.99 5.09
C HIS A 70 -5.59 -20.66 4.93
N ASP A 71 -6.39 -20.31 5.93
CA ASP A 71 -7.06 -19.02 6.00
C ASP A 71 -6.55 -18.22 7.20
N TYR A 72 -5.70 -17.22 6.93
CA TYR A 72 -5.13 -16.36 7.95
C TYR A 72 -5.92 -15.05 8.06
N GLU A 73 -5.65 -14.27 9.10
CA GLU A 73 -6.32 -12.99 9.36
C GLU A 73 -6.17 -12.02 8.18
N TYR A 74 -4.95 -11.83 7.67
CA TYR A 74 -4.65 -10.82 6.63
C TYR A 74 -4.64 -11.36 5.20
N TYR A 75 -4.62 -12.68 5.02
CA TYR A 75 -4.55 -13.29 3.69
C TYR A 75 -5.07 -14.73 3.70
N SER A 76 -5.45 -15.22 2.52
CA SER A 76 -5.78 -16.62 2.29
C SER A 76 -4.69 -17.27 1.43
N HIS A 77 -4.20 -18.44 1.84
CA HIS A 77 -3.24 -19.25 1.10
C HIS A 77 -3.97 -20.35 0.34
N TYR A 78 -3.90 -20.29 -0.98
CA TYR A 78 -4.43 -21.31 -1.88
C TYR A 78 -3.30 -22.11 -2.50
N THR A 79 -3.52 -23.40 -2.70
CA THR A 79 -2.58 -24.29 -3.40
C THR A 79 -3.22 -24.83 -4.66
N CYS A 80 -2.43 -24.94 -5.73
CA CYS A 80 -2.88 -25.50 -7.01
C CYS A 80 -3.21 -27.00 -6.89
N ASN A 81 -4.36 -27.42 -7.41
CA ASN A 81 -4.79 -28.83 -7.40
C ASN A 81 -3.91 -29.76 -8.27
N SER A 82 -3.23 -29.21 -9.28
CA SER A 82 -2.32 -30.00 -10.12
C SER A 82 -1.07 -30.39 -9.33
N LYS A 83 -0.91 -31.68 -9.04
CA LYS A 83 0.28 -32.23 -8.36
C LYS A 83 1.59 -31.93 -9.06
N LYS A 84 1.57 -31.76 -10.40
CA LYS A 84 2.75 -31.38 -11.19
C LYS A 84 3.13 -29.91 -11.00
N CYS A 85 2.17 -29.07 -10.59
CA CYS A 85 2.39 -27.64 -10.42
C CYS A 85 2.61 -27.29 -8.94
N GLY A 86 1.71 -27.68 -8.04
CA GLY A 86 1.83 -27.42 -6.60
C GLY A 86 1.94 -25.94 -6.19
N HIS A 87 1.73 -25.01 -7.13
CA HIS A 87 1.98 -23.58 -6.93
C HIS A 87 1.11 -22.99 -5.82
N SER A 88 1.72 -22.15 -4.98
CA SER A 88 1.07 -21.45 -3.86
C SER A 88 0.69 -20.03 -4.26
N ILE A 89 -0.53 -19.62 -3.89
CA ILE A 89 -1.12 -18.34 -4.22
C ILE A 89 -1.58 -17.69 -2.93
N TYR A 90 -1.20 -16.43 -2.73
CA TYR A 90 -1.53 -15.66 -1.53
C TYR A 90 -2.44 -14.51 -1.93
N VAL A 91 -3.63 -14.44 -1.33
CA VAL A 91 -4.63 -13.40 -1.64
C VAL A 91 -4.85 -12.54 -0.40
N ALA A 92 -4.59 -11.24 -0.50
CA ALA A 92 -4.79 -10.30 0.60
C ALA A 92 -6.28 -10.22 1.00
N LYS A 93 -6.53 -9.92 2.27
CA LYS A 93 -7.83 -9.52 2.81
C LYS A 93 -7.77 -8.05 3.22
N PRO A 94 -7.94 -7.09 2.29
CA PRO A 94 -7.73 -5.66 2.58
C PRO A 94 -8.56 -5.13 3.74
N ILE A 95 -9.75 -5.68 3.97
CA ILE A 95 -10.66 -5.32 5.06
C ILE A 95 -10.04 -5.62 6.43
N ASN A 96 -9.29 -6.71 6.55
CA ASN A 96 -8.69 -7.15 7.82
C ASN A 96 -7.32 -6.50 8.07
N ILE A 97 -6.68 -5.96 7.04
CA ILE A 97 -5.38 -5.29 7.19
C ILE A 97 -5.62 -3.90 7.80
N PRO A 98 -5.10 -3.61 9.00
CA PRO A 98 -5.28 -2.31 9.64
C PRO A 98 -4.62 -1.20 8.82
N SER A 99 -5.20 -0.01 8.86
CA SER A 99 -4.58 1.18 8.26
C SER A 99 -3.25 1.51 8.94
N ALA A 100 -2.29 1.99 8.14
CA ALA A 100 -1.03 2.49 8.68
C ALA A 100 -1.27 3.71 9.58
N SER A 101 -0.42 3.90 10.58
CA SER A 101 -0.57 5.00 11.55
C SER A 101 -0.65 6.38 10.87
N CYS A 102 0.03 6.57 9.74
CA CYS A 102 0.02 7.82 8.97
C CYS A 102 -1.38 8.21 8.47
N GLU A 103 -2.24 7.23 8.17
CA GLU A 103 -3.61 7.43 7.69
C GLU A 103 -4.59 7.78 8.82
N LEU A 104 -4.19 7.57 10.07
CA LEU A 104 -5.02 7.82 11.25
C LEU A 104 -4.95 9.27 11.73
N ILE A 105 -4.12 10.11 11.11
CA ILE A 105 -3.94 11.51 11.49
C ILE A 105 -5.16 12.32 11.05
N LYS A 106 -5.94 12.79 12.02
CA LYS A 106 -7.15 13.58 11.81
C LYS A 106 -7.00 14.97 12.40
N GLY A 107 -7.68 15.95 11.82
CA GLY A 107 -7.75 17.30 12.34
C GLY A 107 -8.20 18.30 11.28
N LYS A 108 -7.97 19.59 11.53
CA LYS A 108 -8.37 20.65 10.62
C LYS A 108 -7.52 20.64 9.34
N THR A 109 -8.18 20.89 8.21
CA THR A 109 -7.61 20.91 6.87
C THR A 109 -7.41 22.33 6.30
N ASP A 110 -7.55 23.36 7.14
CA ASP A 110 -7.43 24.77 6.77
C ASP A 110 -6.56 25.59 7.76
N PHE A 111 -6.04 26.73 7.30
CA PHE A 111 -5.22 27.63 8.12
C PHE A 111 -6.06 28.77 8.73
N LYS A 112 -7.39 28.62 8.80
CA LYS A 112 -8.28 29.68 9.31
C LYS A 112 -8.08 29.89 10.81
N ARG A 113 -8.41 31.11 11.23
CA ARG A 113 -8.37 31.56 12.65
C ARG A 113 -6.97 31.50 13.25
N MET A 114 -5.93 31.72 12.43
CA MET A 114 -4.56 31.89 12.89
C MET A 114 -4.30 33.36 13.24
N ARG A 115 -3.85 33.59 14.48
CA ARG A 115 -3.48 34.93 14.97
C ARG A 115 -2.26 35.51 14.23
N PHE A 116 -1.37 34.66 13.75
CA PHE A 116 -0.12 35.05 13.13
C PHE A 116 -0.20 34.83 11.61
N PRO A 117 0.42 35.71 10.81
CA PRO A 117 0.53 35.54 9.36
C PRO A 117 1.08 34.17 8.98
N LEU A 118 0.58 33.63 7.87
CA LEU A 118 0.92 32.30 7.41
C LEU A 118 2.42 32.17 7.11
N PHE A 119 3.04 33.19 6.50
CA PHE A 119 4.49 33.25 6.30
C PHE A 119 5.31 32.98 7.58
N LEU A 120 4.92 33.54 8.74
CA LEU A 120 5.62 33.31 10.01
C LEU A 120 5.43 31.86 10.50
N ILE A 121 4.23 31.32 10.35
CA ILE A 121 3.95 29.93 10.72
C ILE A 121 4.85 28.98 9.94
N LEU A 122 4.95 29.20 8.63
CA LEU A 122 5.67 28.32 7.72
C LEU A 122 7.18 28.47 7.86
N THR A 123 7.65 29.70 8.08
CA THR A 123 9.05 29.93 8.48
C THR A 123 9.39 29.14 9.74
N ALA A 124 8.46 29.08 10.72
CA ALA A 124 8.68 28.30 11.94
C ALA A 124 8.78 26.80 11.65
N LEU A 125 7.92 26.27 10.76
CA LEU A 125 7.92 24.86 10.38
C LEU A 125 9.22 24.50 9.63
N ASN A 126 9.64 25.32 8.66
CA ASN A 126 10.89 25.12 7.93
C ASN A 126 12.10 25.13 8.88
N LEU A 127 12.19 26.12 9.77
CA LEU A 127 13.26 26.18 10.77
C LEU A 127 13.26 24.95 11.71
N TYR A 128 12.08 24.41 12.02
CA TYR A 128 11.96 23.26 12.91
C TYR A 128 12.32 21.93 12.25
N TYR A 129 11.82 21.69 11.03
CA TYR A 129 11.96 20.41 10.32
C TYR A 129 13.20 20.35 9.43
N LEU A 130 13.52 21.41 8.69
CA LEU A 130 14.68 21.45 7.79
C LEU A 130 15.96 21.85 8.54
N ASN A 131 15.93 22.97 9.26
CA ASN A 131 17.10 23.48 9.98
C ASN A 131 17.27 22.84 11.36
N GLY A 132 16.25 22.11 11.82
CA GLY A 132 16.38 21.37 13.07
C GLY A 132 16.38 22.20 14.35
N SER A 133 15.92 23.44 14.28
CA SER A 133 15.90 24.38 15.39
C SER A 133 14.91 23.96 16.49
N SER A 134 15.24 24.30 17.74
CA SER A 134 14.30 24.13 18.84
C SER A 134 13.22 25.22 18.80
N THR A 135 12.03 24.96 19.35
CA THR A 135 10.94 25.94 19.38
C THR A 135 11.30 27.22 20.14
N ARG A 136 12.23 27.13 21.10
CA ARG A 136 12.80 28.29 21.81
C ARG A 136 13.72 29.11 20.92
N ARG A 137 14.60 28.46 20.16
CA ARG A 137 15.46 29.16 19.18
C ARG A 137 14.65 29.84 18.09
N ILE A 138 13.58 29.19 17.61
CA ILE A 138 12.66 29.79 16.62
C ILE A 138 11.94 31.00 17.20
N SER A 139 11.46 30.91 18.45
CA SER A 139 10.86 32.04 19.17
C SER A 139 11.82 33.23 19.28
N GLN A 140 13.08 32.96 19.61
CA GLN A 140 14.14 33.96 19.67
C GLN A 140 14.45 34.56 18.28
N PHE A 141 14.53 33.72 17.25
CA PHE A 141 14.73 34.15 15.86
C PHE A 141 13.64 35.13 15.41
N PHE A 142 12.37 34.85 15.68
CA PHE A 142 11.28 35.79 15.34
C PHE A 142 11.37 37.11 16.10
N LYS A 143 11.83 37.07 17.36
CA LYS A 143 12.01 38.30 18.14
C LYS A 143 13.17 39.14 17.61
N LEU A 144 14.28 38.53 17.20
CA LEU A 144 15.47 39.23 16.72
C LEU A 144 15.31 39.74 15.29
N THR A 145 14.79 38.93 14.38
CA THR A 145 14.76 39.24 12.94
C THR A 145 13.52 40.03 12.53
N TYR A 146 12.36 39.73 13.12
CA TYR A 146 11.07 40.33 12.74
C TYR A 146 10.45 41.20 13.83
N ASN A 147 11.08 41.33 15.00
CA ASN A 147 10.51 41.96 16.20
C ASN A 147 9.14 41.38 16.63
N VAL A 148 8.82 40.14 16.23
CA VAL A 148 7.55 39.48 16.56
C VAL A 148 7.71 38.55 17.76
N LYS A 149 6.89 38.75 18.80
CA LYS A 149 6.87 37.89 19.98
C LYS A 149 5.92 36.70 19.77
N VAL A 150 6.48 35.53 19.49
CA VAL A 150 5.74 34.24 19.45
C VAL A 150 6.25 33.32 20.55
N SER A 151 5.36 32.73 21.35
CA SER A 151 5.78 31.76 22.38
C SER A 151 6.27 30.46 21.74
N HIS A 152 7.32 29.87 22.33
CA HIS A 152 7.80 28.53 21.94
C HIS A 152 6.71 27.45 22.06
N VAL A 153 5.70 27.63 22.91
CA VAL A 153 4.53 26.74 23.04
C VAL A 153 3.62 26.86 21.83
N THR A 154 3.40 28.09 21.33
CA THR A 154 2.64 28.34 20.10
C THR A 154 3.33 27.69 18.91
N ILE A 155 4.66 27.82 18.79
CA ILE A 155 5.45 27.17 17.73
C ILE A 155 5.36 25.64 17.86
N ALA A 156 5.47 25.09 19.07
CA ALA A 156 5.31 23.64 19.29
C ALA A 156 3.92 23.13 18.89
N SER A 157 2.88 23.94 19.11
CA SER A 157 1.52 23.65 18.65
C SER A 157 1.46 23.62 17.11
N TRP A 158 2.03 24.61 16.42
CA TRP A 158 2.07 24.65 14.95
C TRP A 158 2.74 23.44 14.33
N CYS A 159 3.85 22.97 14.92
CA CYS A 159 4.58 21.79 14.43
C CYS A 159 3.68 20.55 14.30
N LYS A 160 2.59 20.47 15.08
CA LYS A 160 1.66 19.34 15.08
C LYS A 160 0.34 19.68 14.41
N LYS A 161 -0.20 20.87 14.69
CA LYS A 161 -1.56 21.29 14.33
C LYS A 161 -1.87 21.14 12.84
N PHE A 162 -0.88 21.37 11.99
CA PHE A 162 -1.07 21.44 10.53
C PHE A 162 -0.81 20.13 9.80
N ALA A 163 -0.41 19.05 10.48
CA ALA A 163 -0.15 17.77 9.81
C ALA A 163 -1.31 17.28 8.93
N PRO A 164 -2.60 17.38 9.32
CA PRO A 164 -3.70 16.97 8.45
C PRO A 164 -3.74 17.77 7.13
N ILE A 165 -3.39 19.06 7.15
CA ILE A 165 -3.32 19.90 5.95
C ILE A 165 -2.19 19.42 5.03
N PHE A 166 -0.99 19.27 5.58
CA PHE A 166 0.18 18.85 4.82
C PHE A 166 0.02 17.42 4.25
N LEU A 167 -0.62 16.52 4.99
CA LEU A 167 -0.98 15.19 4.49
C LEU A 167 -2.02 15.25 3.38
N SER A 168 -3.03 16.11 3.49
CA SER A 168 -4.01 16.32 2.41
C SER A 168 -3.33 16.84 1.14
N ILE A 169 -2.41 17.80 1.28
CA ILE A 169 -1.58 18.31 0.17
C ILE A 169 -0.76 17.17 -0.44
N ALA A 170 -0.02 16.41 0.38
CA ALA A 170 0.78 15.28 -0.11
C ALA A 170 -0.08 14.28 -0.88
N ASN A 171 -1.21 13.85 -0.31
CA ASN A 171 -2.12 12.91 -0.95
C ASN A 171 -2.61 13.41 -2.32
N ARG A 172 -2.98 14.69 -2.43
CA ARG A 172 -3.41 15.30 -3.70
C ARG A 172 -2.28 15.35 -4.73
N LEU A 173 -1.06 15.64 -4.29
CA LEU A 173 0.11 15.67 -5.18
C LEU A 173 0.52 14.27 -5.64
N THR A 174 0.23 13.25 -4.83
CA THR A 174 0.59 11.86 -5.12
C THR A 174 -0.54 11.02 -5.69
N GLU A 175 -1.73 11.59 -5.92
CA GLU A 175 -2.93 10.83 -6.28
C GLU A 175 -2.76 10.00 -7.55
N ASN A 176 -2.05 10.54 -8.55
CA ASN A 176 -1.79 9.89 -9.83
C ASN A 176 -0.31 9.46 -9.99
N LEU A 177 0.44 9.41 -8.88
CA LEU A 177 1.84 9.01 -8.92
C LEU A 177 1.96 7.49 -9.00
N ASP A 178 2.52 6.99 -10.09
CA ASP A 178 2.86 5.59 -10.29
C ASP A 178 4.38 5.42 -10.33
N LEU A 179 4.90 4.65 -9.38
CA LEU A 179 6.32 4.32 -9.24
C LEU A 179 6.57 2.82 -9.50
N SER A 180 5.65 2.13 -10.18
CA SER A 180 5.81 0.72 -10.56
C SER A 180 7.01 0.45 -11.46
N ALA A 181 7.49 1.48 -12.19
CA ALA A 181 8.67 1.38 -13.04
C ALA A 181 9.98 1.30 -12.25
N SER A 182 9.95 1.57 -10.94
CA SER A 182 11.16 1.61 -10.12
C SER A 182 11.72 0.20 -9.91
N ASP A 183 13.05 0.09 -9.93
CA ASP A 183 13.74 -1.18 -9.77
C ASP A 183 13.48 -1.79 -8.37
N GLU A 184 13.59 -0.99 -7.32
CA GLU A 184 13.48 -1.49 -5.96
C GLU A 184 12.88 -0.47 -4.97
N TRP A 185 12.01 -0.95 -4.08
CA TRP A 185 11.62 -0.23 -2.88
C TRP A 185 12.22 -0.91 -1.65
N HIS A 186 12.75 -0.11 -0.73
CA HIS A 186 13.35 -0.60 0.51
C HIS A 186 12.38 -0.41 1.67
N ALA A 187 12.22 -1.43 2.50
CA ALA A 187 11.47 -1.33 3.74
C ALA A 187 12.27 -1.84 4.93
N ASP A 188 12.17 -1.11 6.04
CA ASP A 188 12.88 -1.39 7.28
C ASP A 188 12.12 -0.77 8.46
N GLU A 189 12.54 -1.10 9.67
CA GLU A 189 12.00 -0.55 10.89
C GLU A 189 13.08 0.00 11.82
N THR A 190 12.82 1.18 12.38
CA THR A 190 13.73 1.82 13.33
C THR A 190 13.05 2.08 14.68
N VAL A 191 13.83 1.98 15.75
CA VAL A 191 13.30 2.13 17.12
C VAL A 191 13.10 3.61 17.47
N VAL A 192 11.93 3.97 17.99
CA VAL A 192 11.68 5.28 18.60
C VAL A 192 11.15 5.11 20.01
N PHE A 193 11.42 6.08 20.89
CA PHE A 193 10.92 6.08 22.26
C PHE A 193 9.81 7.10 22.42
N ILE A 194 8.68 6.64 22.95
CA ILE A 194 7.52 7.47 23.26
C ILE A 194 7.22 7.27 24.74
N ASN A 195 7.30 8.35 25.51
CA ASN A 195 7.16 8.34 26.96
C ASN A 195 8.04 7.27 27.65
N GLY A 196 9.29 7.13 27.20
CA GLY A 196 10.24 6.14 27.70
C GLY A 196 10.01 4.69 27.24
N LYS A 197 8.93 4.42 26.48
CA LYS A 197 8.61 3.08 25.98
C LYS A 197 9.05 2.89 24.53
N LYS A 198 9.60 1.71 24.23
CA LYS A 198 10.03 1.31 22.90
C LYS A 198 8.83 1.21 21.95
N HIS A 199 8.95 1.83 20.79
CA HIS A 199 8.06 1.72 19.65
C HIS A 199 8.91 1.52 18.39
N TYR A 200 8.28 1.10 17.31
CA TYR A 200 8.89 0.82 16.02
C TYR A 200 8.25 1.72 14.96
N LEU A 201 9.10 2.44 14.23
CA LEU A 201 8.73 3.20 13.05
C LEU A 201 9.12 2.37 11.83
N TRP A 202 8.11 1.80 11.19
CA TRP A 202 8.23 1.05 9.94
C TRP A 202 8.16 2.02 8.78
N LEU A 203 9.07 1.88 7.81
CA LEU A 203 9.22 2.81 6.68
C LEU A 203 9.35 2.03 5.38
N ILE A 204 8.86 2.61 4.30
CA ILE A 204 9.11 2.14 2.93
C ILE A 204 9.46 3.32 2.03
N ILE A 205 10.56 3.17 1.29
CA ILE A 205 11.18 4.23 0.49
C ILE A 205 11.45 3.69 -0.90
N ASP A 206 11.17 4.50 -1.91
CA ASP A 206 11.58 4.24 -3.29
C ASP A 206 13.08 4.53 -3.49
N SER A 207 13.81 3.61 -4.11
CA SER A 207 15.27 3.72 -4.25
C SER A 207 15.70 4.83 -5.19
N GLU A 208 15.01 4.99 -6.32
CA GLU A 208 15.38 5.92 -7.39
C GLU A 208 15.11 7.37 -7.00
N THR A 209 13.87 7.64 -6.55
CA THR A 209 13.41 8.98 -6.21
C THR A 209 13.76 9.36 -4.78
N ARG A 210 14.12 8.39 -3.94
CA ARG A 210 14.36 8.55 -2.50
C ARG A 210 13.09 8.94 -1.72
N MET A 211 11.92 8.85 -2.35
CA MET A 211 10.66 9.27 -1.77
C MET A 211 10.18 8.26 -0.73
N VAL A 212 9.85 8.73 0.47
CA VAL A 212 9.20 7.89 1.48
C VAL A 212 7.75 7.68 1.05
N LEU A 213 7.40 6.44 0.72
CA LEU A 213 6.08 6.07 0.21
C LEU A 213 5.09 5.85 1.36
N GLY A 214 5.56 5.39 2.51
CA GLY A 214 4.71 5.14 3.65
C GLY A 214 5.48 5.01 4.95
N PHE A 215 4.76 5.19 6.05
CA PHE A 215 5.27 4.87 7.38
C PHE A 215 4.17 4.33 8.27
N ASN A 216 4.55 3.49 9.23
CA ASN A 216 3.66 2.97 10.25
C ASN A 216 4.36 2.93 11.61
N LEU A 217 3.84 3.70 12.57
CA LEU A 217 4.33 3.76 13.94
C LEU A 217 3.52 2.80 14.81
N SER A 218 4.20 1.91 15.54
CA SER A 218 3.53 0.91 16.37
C SER A 218 4.33 0.53 17.61
N PRO A 219 3.70 0.15 18.74
CA PRO A 219 4.40 -0.49 19.84
C PRO A 219 4.90 -1.91 19.50
N SER A 220 4.32 -2.56 18.48
CA SER A 220 4.62 -3.95 18.10
C SER A 220 5.61 -4.06 16.94
N ARG A 221 6.37 -5.16 16.92
CA ARG A 221 7.27 -5.54 15.81
C ARG A 221 6.86 -6.88 15.21
N ASP A 222 5.68 -6.94 14.59
CA ASP A 222 5.09 -8.16 14.04
C ASP A 222 4.65 -8.00 12.57
N ALA A 223 4.13 -9.07 11.98
CA ALA A 223 3.69 -9.09 10.58
C ALA A 223 2.56 -8.10 10.27
N SER A 224 1.67 -7.81 11.23
CA SER A 224 0.54 -6.91 11.00
C SER A 224 1.03 -5.51 10.57
N GLN A 225 2.15 -5.06 11.15
CA GLN A 225 2.72 -3.76 10.85
C GLN A 225 3.32 -3.68 9.45
N ALA A 226 3.90 -4.78 8.95
CA ALA A 226 4.38 -4.89 7.57
C ALA A 226 3.20 -4.88 6.58
N PHE A 227 2.11 -5.58 6.88
CA PHE A 227 0.89 -5.54 6.07
C PHE A 227 0.29 -4.12 5.99
N SER A 228 0.18 -3.42 7.13
CA SER A 228 -0.30 -2.03 7.16
C SER A 228 0.58 -1.09 6.34
N LEU A 229 1.90 -1.18 6.50
CA LEU A 229 2.86 -0.37 5.75
C LEU A 229 2.72 -0.60 4.24
N PHE A 230 2.72 -1.86 3.81
CA PHE A 230 2.69 -2.21 2.39
C PHE A 230 1.34 -1.90 1.75
N LYS A 231 0.23 -2.07 2.48
CA LYS A 231 -1.10 -1.66 2.00
C LYS A 231 -1.15 -0.15 1.77
N SER A 232 -0.52 0.64 2.64
CA SER A 232 -0.46 2.09 2.46
C SER A 232 0.39 2.48 1.24
N ALA A 233 1.48 1.76 1.00
CA ALA A 233 2.40 2.01 -0.11
C ALA A 233 1.93 1.45 -1.47
N SER A 234 1.05 0.45 -1.49
CA SER A 234 0.59 -0.16 -2.75
C SER A 234 -0.19 0.80 -3.65
N LYS A 235 -0.60 1.96 -3.14
CA LYS A 235 -1.20 3.03 -3.96
C LYS A 235 -0.23 3.66 -4.96
N PHE A 236 1.08 3.52 -4.74
CA PHE A 236 2.12 4.01 -5.64
C PHE A 236 2.54 2.98 -6.70
N GLY A 237 1.87 1.82 -6.74
CA GLY A 237 2.17 0.77 -7.71
C GLY A 237 2.90 -0.44 -7.10
N CYS A 238 3.66 -1.13 -7.93
CA CYS A 238 4.36 -2.38 -7.60
C CYS A 238 5.75 -2.39 -8.26
N PRO A 239 6.86 -2.27 -7.51
CA PRO A 239 8.20 -2.20 -8.08
C PRO A 239 8.69 -3.57 -8.58
N SER A 240 9.82 -3.61 -9.27
CA SER A 240 10.44 -4.89 -9.68
C SER A 240 10.88 -5.73 -8.47
N ALA A 241 11.40 -5.10 -7.43
CA ALA A 241 11.80 -5.75 -6.19
C ALA A 241 11.37 -4.99 -4.92
N ILE A 242 11.10 -5.75 -3.86
CA ILE A 242 10.99 -5.23 -2.49
C ILE A 242 12.21 -5.74 -1.72
N VAL A 243 12.98 -4.81 -1.18
CA VAL A 243 14.20 -5.07 -0.42
C VAL A 243 13.91 -4.85 1.07
N THR A 244 14.16 -5.86 1.90
CA THR A 244 13.98 -5.76 3.35
C THR A 244 15.16 -6.34 4.11
N ASP A 245 15.27 -5.98 5.40
CA ASP A 245 16.12 -6.74 6.31
C ASP A 245 15.57 -8.17 6.52
N ARG A 246 16.30 -9.00 7.27
CA ARG A 246 16.00 -10.41 7.54
C ARG A 246 14.78 -10.64 8.43
N LEU A 247 14.06 -9.60 8.83
CA LEU A 247 12.87 -9.74 9.66
C LEU A 247 11.77 -10.52 8.91
N GLY A 248 11.38 -11.68 9.48
CA GLY A 248 10.42 -12.58 8.86
C GLY A 248 9.03 -11.97 8.60
N SER A 249 8.67 -10.90 9.33
CA SER A 249 7.40 -10.17 9.20
C SER A 249 7.12 -9.68 7.78
N TYR A 250 8.15 -9.35 7.01
CA TYR A 250 8.00 -8.85 5.64
C TYR A 250 7.66 -9.94 4.62
N ASN A 251 7.98 -11.20 4.89
CA ASN A 251 7.90 -12.28 3.90
C ASN A 251 6.48 -12.45 3.33
N LEU A 252 5.51 -12.55 4.24
CA LEU A 252 4.12 -12.78 3.86
C LEU A 252 3.48 -11.50 3.33
N ALA A 253 3.79 -10.34 3.93
CA ALA A 253 3.30 -9.06 3.45
C ALA A 253 3.74 -8.80 2.00
N THR A 254 5.02 -9.04 1.67
CA THR A 254 5.56 -8.88 0.32
C THR A 254 4.86 -9.81 -0.66
N LYS A 255 4.85 -11.12 -0.38
CA LYS A 255 4.22 -12.13 -1.26
C LYS A 255 2.73 -11.90 -1.53
N THR A 256 2.05 -11.24 -0.60
CA THR A 256 0.60 -11.03 -0.69
C THR A 256 0.26 -9.71 -1.38
N ILE A 257 0.90 -8.60 -0.98
CA ILE A 257 0.58 -7.25 -1.46
C ILE A 257 1.34 -6.93 -2.75
N PHE A 258 2.64 -7.28 -2.79
CA PHE A 258 3.53 -7.06 -3.93
C PHE A 258 3.87 -8.40 -4.59
N ASN A 259 2.84 -9.15 -4.97
CA ASN A 259 2.98 -10.52 -5.48
C ASN A 259 3.75 -10.62 -6.81
N SER A 260 3.82 -9.51 -7.57
CA SER A 260 4.62 -9.39 -8.80
C SER A 260 6.07 -8.98 -8.54
N SER A 261 6.40 -8.49 -7.35
CA SER A 261 7.76 -8.05 -7.00
C SER A 261 8.59 -9.22 -6.49
N LYS A 262 9.88 -9.22 -6.81
CA LYS A 262 10.85 -10.12 -6.18
C LYS A 262 11.13 -9.65 -4.76
N HIS A 263 10.93 -10.52 -3.76
CA HIS A 263 11.36 -10.22 -2.39
C HIS A 263 12.85 -10.52 -2.23
N ILE A 264 13.64 -9.48 -1.97
CA ILE A 264 15.08 -9.57 -1.73
C ILE A 264 15.34 -9.29 -0.25
N LYS A 265 16.01 -10.23 0.40
CA LYS A 265 16.45 -10.09 1.79
C LYS A 265 17.93 -9.79 1.77
N VAL A 266 18.32 -8.62 2.24
CA VAL A 266 19.74 -8.22 2.22
C VAL A 266 20.55 -9.21 3.06
N GLN A 267 21.50 -9.91 2.43
CA GLN A 267 22.39 -10.83 3.12
C GLN A 267 23.78 -10.20 3.27
N SER A 268 23.97 -9.37 4.31
CA SER A 268 25.30 -8.93 4.75
C SER A 268 26.22 -8.35 3.64
N PHE A 269 26.24 -7.03 3.46
CA PHE A 269 27.29 -6.18 2.84
C PHE A 269 27.96 -6.59 1.50
N LYS A 270 27.64 -7.73 0.88
CA LYS A 270 28.31 -8.28 -0.31
C LYS A 270 27.41 -8.37 -1.55
N ASP A 271 26.14 -8.03 -1.44
CA ASP A 271 25.22 -7.98 -2.58
C ASP A 271 25.25 -6.58 -3.20
N ASP A 272 25.08 -6.49 -4.54
CA ASP A 272 24.99 -5.23 -5.30
C ASP A 272 23.84 -4.32 -4.80
N ILE A 273 22.88 -4.89 -4.05
CA ILE A 273 21.74 -4.19 -3.45
C ILE A 273 22.08 -3.78 -2.02
N SER A 274 22.30 -2.48 -1.83
CA SER A 274 22.72 -1.90 -0.58
C SER A 274 21.59 -1.19 0.16
N ASN A 275 21.47 -1.42 1.47
CA ASN A 275 20.54 -0.68 2.34
C ASN A 275 21.00 0.74 2.70
N ASN A 276 22.12 1.22 2.13
CA ASN A 276 22.71 2.52 2.42
C ASN A 276 21.71 3.69 2.30
N LEU A 277 20.78 3.63 1.34
CA LEU A 277 19.73 4.64 1.20
C LEU A 277 18.92 4.78 2.49
N LEU A 278 18.37 3.66 2.92
CA LEU A 278 17.42 3.66 4.01
C LEU A 278 18.17 3.99 5.31
N GLU A 279 19.41 3.53 5.44
CA GLU A 279 20.33 3.96 6.50
C GLU A 279 20.53 5.49 6.50
N ALA A 280 20.79 6.10 5.34
CA ALA A 280 20.95 7.55 5.23
C ALA A 280 19.66 8.32 5.61
N PHE A 281 18.49 7.80 5.23
CA PHE A 281 17.21 8.34 5.70
C PHE A 281 17.07 8.21 7.22
N ASN A 282 17.34 7.01 7.74
CA ASN A 282 17.24 6.69 9.15
C ASN A 282 18.16 7.59 9.98
N ASP A 283 19.39 7.86 9.53
CA ASP A 283 20.31 8.78 10.19
C ASP A 283 19.76 10.21 10.21
N THR A 284 19.29 10.70 9.06
CA THR A 284 18.65 12.02 8.96
C THR A 284 17.47 12.14 9.93
N PHE A 285 16.62 11.11 9.98
CA PHE A 285 15.49 11.04 10.90
C PHE A 285 15.95 10.99 12.36
N LYS A 286 16.93 10.15 12.69
CA LYS A 286 17.46 9.97 14.04
C LYS A 286 18.11 11.23 14.57
N ASP A 287 18.79 12.00 13.73
CA ASP A 287 19.37 13.27 14.14
C ASP A 287 18.31 14.31 14.51
N TRP A 288 17.22 14.37 13.74
CA TRP A 288 16.08 15.21 14.07
C TRP A 288 15.35 14.71 15.33
N TYR A 289 15.17 13.40 15.46
CA TYR A 289 14.49 12.74 16.58
C TYR A 289 15.28 12.87 17.91
N LYS A 290 16.58 12.61 17.92
CA LYS A 290 17.47 12.66 19.10
C LYS A 290 17.42 14.05 19.76
N ARG A 291 17.36 15.12 18.96
CA ARG A 291 17.22 16.50 19.44
C ARG A 291 15.93 16.76 20.23
N LYS A 292 14.91 15.89 20.11
CA LYS A 292 13.64 16.01 20.87
C LYS A 292 13.67 15.30 22.23
N ARG A 293 14.71 14.51 22.52
CA ARG A 293 14.83 13.69 23.75
C ARG A 293 13.62 12.74 23.95
N GLY A 294 13.19 12.13 22.86
CA GLY A 294 12.04 11.22 22.82
C GLY A 294 10.69 11.94 22.72
N PHE A 295 9.68 11.23 22.20
CA PHE A 295 8.32 11.77 22.11
C PHE A 295 7.56 11.62 23.43
N LYS A 296 6.52 12.44 23.63
CA LYS A 296 5.72 12.45 24.86
C LYS A 296 4.37 11.74 24.73
N SER A 297 3.79 11.69 23.53
CA SER A 297 2.55 10.94 23.24
C SER A 297 2.65 10.28 21.87
N PHE A 298 1.89 9.21 21.66
CA PHE A 298 1.86 8.49 20.41
C PHE A 298 1.29 9.36 19.27
N GLU A 299 0.20 10.07 19.53
CA GLU A 299 -0.47 10.95 18.56
C GLU A 299 0.46 12.09 18.15
N SER A 300 1.15 12.69 19.12
CA SER A 300 2.14 13.74 18.84
C SER A 300 3.32 13.20 18.04
N ALA A 301 3.81 12.00 18.36
CA ALA A 301 4.89 11.36 17.60
C ALA A 301 4.47 11.12 16.15
N ASN A 302 3.33 10.48 15.94
CA ASN A 302 2.78 10.16 14.62
C ASN A 302 2.63 11.43 13.76
N THR A 303 2.09 12.49 14.36
CA THR A 303 1.91 13.80 13.71
C THR A 303 3.23 14.47 13.34
N LEU A 304 4.21 14.47 14.26
CA LEU A 304 5.52 15.07 14.00
C LEU A 304 6.32 14.27 12.95
N ILE A 305 6.20 12.95 12.93
CA ILE A 305 6.84 12.07 11.94
C ILE A 305 6.23 12.32 10.55
N ALA A 306 4.89 12.39 10.44
CA ALA A 306 4.22 12.75 9.19
C ALA A 306 4.71 14.09 8.65
N MET A 307 4.81 15.10 9.50
CA MET A 307 5.32 16.41 9.11
C MET A 307 6.81 16.36 8.72
N PHE A 308 7.63 15.59 9.43
CA PHE A 308 9.03 15.41 9.05
C PHE A 308 9.15 14.77 7.66
N ILE A 309 8.39 13.71 7.39
CA ILE A 309 8.37 13.03 6.08
C ILE A 309 7.86 13.96 4.99
N PHE A 310 6.84 14.78 5.27
CA PHE A 310 6.38 15.81 4.32
C PHE A 310 7.54 16.75 3.95
N HIS A 311 8.25 17.30 4.93
CA HIS A 311 9.36 18.21 4.66
C HIS A 311 10.51 17.51 3.94
N TYR A 312 10.78 16.24 4.26
CA TYR A 312 11.78 15.43 3.58
C TYR A 312 11.44 15.19 2.10
N ASN A 313 10.19 14.82 1.80
CA ASN A 313 9.74 14.47 0.45
C ASN A 313 9.51 15.69 -0.45
N PHE A 314 8.97 16.78 0.09
CA PHE A 314 8.44 17.89 -0.74
C PHE A 314 9.23 19.20 -0.62
N LEU A 315 10.04 19.38 0.44
CA LEU A 315 10.69 20.67 0.72
C LEU A 315 12.22 20.60 0.85
N ARG A 316 12.77 19.44 1.24
CA ARG A 316 14.21 19.26 1.42
C ARG A 316 14.86 18.89 0.09
N PRO A 317 15.72 19.74 -0.50
CA PRO A 317 16.56 19.33 -1.61
C PRO A 317 17.64 18.35 -1.11
N HIS A 318 17.98 17.34 -1.91
CA HIS A 318 19.03 16.39 -1.58
C HIS A 318 20.16 16.50 -2.60
N TYR A 319 21.39 16.59 -2.09
CA TYR A 319 22.58 16.68 -2.95
C TYR A 319 22.71 15.47 -3.88
N SER A 320 22.39 14.28 -3.38
CA SER A 320 22.36 13.03 -4.16
C SER A 320 21.30 13.00 -5.27
N LEU A 321 20.38 13.98 -5.29
CA LEU A 321 19.32 14.13 -6.28
C LEU A 321 19.50 15.43 -7.09
N ASN A 322 20.74 15.88 -7.31
CA ASN A 322 21.03 17.14 -8.00
C ASN A 322 20.31 18.35 -7.39
N ASN A 323 20.21 18.38 -6.05
CA ASN A 323 19.47 19.39 -5.28
C ASN A 323 17.97 19.46 -5.57
N LEU A 324 17.37 18.40 -6.13
CA LEU A 324 15.93 18.25 -6.22
C LEU A 324 15.36 17.59 -4.95
N THR A 325 14.07 17.78 -4.72
CA THR A 325 13.33 17.05 -3.68
C THR A 325 12.94 15.66 -4.19
N PRO A 326 12.71 14.67 -3.31
CA PRO A 326 12.27 13.34 -3.72
C PRO A 326 10.98 13.38 -4.55
N ALA A 327 10.04 14.25 -4.19
CA ALA A 327 8.82 14.49 -4.95
C ALA A 327 9.09 14.98 -6.39
N GLN A 328 10.04 15.90 -6.58
CA GLN A 328 10.41 16.38 -7.92
C GLN A 328 11.03 15.27 -8.77
N VAL A 329 11.90 14.44 -8.20
CA VAL A 329 12.50 13.30 -8.90
C VAL A 329 11.45 12.24 -9.23
N ALA A 330 10.46 12.05 -8.37
CA ALA A 330 9.28 11.22 -8.62
C ALA A 330 8.33 11.79 -9.71
N GLY A 331 8.66 12.91 -10.35
CA GLY A 331 7.86 13.51 -11.41
C GLY A 331 6.70 14.37 -10.91
N ILE A 332 6.63 14.67 -9.61
CA ILE A 332 5.66 15.64 -9.09
C ILE A 332 6.11 17.04 -9.50
N LEU A 333 5.38 17.64 -10.43
CA LEU A 333 5.58 19.03 -10.84
C LEU A 333 5.10 19.97 -9.74
N ILE A 334 6.04 20.42 -8.95
CA ILE A 334 5.82 21.44 -7.94
C ILE A 334 6.15 22.80 -8.56
N ASP A 335 5.13 23.53 -9.03
CA ASP A 335 5.31 24.91 -9.51
C ASP A 335 5.74 25.82 -8.34
N GLU A 336 6.77 26.64 -8.51
CA GLU A 336 7.27 27.58 -7.49
C GLU A 336 6.18 28.56 -7.04
N LYS A 337 5.29 28.95 -7.96
CA LYS A 337 4.10 29.75 -7.64
C LYS A 337 3.15 28.98 -6.73
N ASN A 338 3.06 27.66 -6.90
CA ASN A 338 2.25 26.78 -6.06
C ASN A 338 2.88 26.51 -4.70
N ILE A 339 4.21 26.38 -4.56
CA ILE A 339 4.86 26.34 -3.24
C ILE A 339 4.53 27.61 -2.46
N ASN A 340 4.63 28.77 -3.10
CA ASN A 340 4.30 30.04 -2.48
C ASN A 340 2.78 30.21 -2.25
N ASN A 341 1.92 29.68 -3.13
CA ASN A 341 0.45 29.76 -2.98
C ASN A 341 -0.15 28.74 -2.00
N TRP A 342 0.41 27.53 -1.85
CA TRP A 342 0.01 26.53 -0.83
C TRP A 342 0.14 27.09 0.59
N LEU A 343 0.94 28.14 0.72
CA LEU A 343 1.31 28.90 1.89
C LEU A 343 0.59 30.25 1.99
N LEU A 344 -0.36 30.56 1.10
CA LEU A 344 -1.11 31.82 1.07
C LEU A 344 -2.62 31.64 0.88
N SER A 345 -3.09 30.50 0.36
CA SER A 345 -4.50 30.29 -0.02
C SER A 345 -5.32 29.42 0.94
N ALA A 346 -5.01 29.40 2.24
CA ALA A 346 -5.69 28.55 3.21
C ALA A 346 -6.23 29.26 4.45
#